data_AF-A0A353P3U3-F1
#
_entry.id   AF-A0A353P3U3-F1
#
_cell.length_a   1.000
_cell.length_b   1.000
_cell.length_c   1.000
_cell.angle_alpha   90.00
_cell.angle_beta   90.00
_cell.angle_gamma   90.00
#
_symmetry.space_group_name_H-M   'P 1'
#
loop_
_entity.id
_entity.type
_entity.pdbx_description
1 polymer ?
#
loop_
_entity_poly.entity_id
_entity_poly.type
_entity_poly.pdbx_seq_one_letter_code
_entity_poly.pdbx_strand_id
1 'polypeptide(L)'
;MFENSNFLKGRNMKNRTILKWAGMFTLLLLLTQTAVQAGFYLPESDLWQGGKSIINESVKAYVEYAVYDADDDLPAGILNPGSGRYVYAYQIFNYGTTMDPILQFELVGGNPAAATGIGSQSDGQGGLVPDNDGDTFVWRFTNGTFIASKHSAFLVFSSEASPVAGDLRVLDTLSNYGDEPPINEGAIGTDGANIPEPTTVTLLTIGALSLLKRRRS
;
A
#
# COMPACT_ATOMS: atom_id res chain seq x y z
N MET A 1 -4.10 61.58 54.31
CA MET A 1 -4.91 60.58 53.59
C MET A 1 -4.04 60.10 52.45
N PHE A 2 -3.33 58.98 52.63
CA PHE A 2 -2.39 58.44 51.64
C PHE A 2 -2.97 57.12 51.11
N GLU A 3 -3.35 57.10 49.84
CA GLU A 3 -3.92 55.93 49.16
C GLU A 3 -2.82 55.01 48.65
N ASN A 4 -2.88 53.75 49.09
CA ASN A 4 -1.99 52.66 48.72
C ASN A 4 -2.34 52.13 47.31
N SER A 5 -1.61 52.54 46.28
CA SER A 5 -1.87 52.17 44.87
C SER A 5 -1.07 50.96 44.35
N ASN A 6 -0.38 50.19 45.20
CA ASN A 6 0.62 49.21 44.73
C ASN A 6 0.16 47.74 44.67
N PHE A 7 -1.11 47.42 44.91
CA PHE A 7 -1.50 46.01 45.11
C PHE A 7 -1.94 45.23 43.86
N LEU A 8 -2.13 45.86 42.68
CA LEU A 8 -2.74 45.18 41.53
C LEU A 8 -1.77 44.77 40.40
N LYS A 9 -0.46 45.03 40.53
CA LYS A 9 0.50 44.78 39.43
C LYS A 9 1.03 43.33 39.35
N GLY A 10 0.77 42.49 40.35
CA GLY A 10 1.39 41.15 40.47
C GLY A 10 0.66 39.98 39.80
N ARG A 11 -0.61 40.12 39.42
CA ARG A 11 -1.43 38.98 38.94
C ARG A 11 -1.45 38.79 37.42
N ASN A 12 -0.98 39.75 36.64
CA ASN A 12 -1.19 39.77 35.18
C ASN A 12 -0.05 39.13 34.36
N MET A 13 1.04 38.67 35.00
CA MET A 13 2.17 38.06 34.29
C MET A 13 2.05 36.55 34.09
N LYS A 14 1.33 35.81 34.96
CA LYS A 14 1.26 34.34 34.86
C LYS A 14 0.35 33.82 33.75
N ASN A 15 -0.65 34.59 33.31
CA ASN A 15 -1.59 34.14 32.28
C ASN A 15 -1.04 34.29 30.85
N ARG A 16 -0.07 35.18 30.64
CA ARG A 16 0.51 35.43 29.31
C ARG A 16 1.46 34.32 28.84
N THR A 17 2.08 33.59 29.76
CA THR A 17 2.93 32.43 29.41
C THR A 17 2.08 31.22 29.06
N ILE A 18 1.03 30.92 29.82
CA ILE A 18 0.16 29.76 29.58
C ILE A 18 -0.51 29.83 28.19
N LEU A 19 -0.97 31.03 27.79
CA LEU A 19 -1.62 31.21 26.48
C LEU A 19 -0.65 30.99 25.30
N LYS A 20 0.64 31.33 25.47
CA LYS A 20 1.68 31.09 24.45
C LYS A 20 1.99 29.60 24.30
N TRP A 21 2.07 28.86 25.41
CA TRP A 21 2.29 27.41 25.38
C TRP A 21 1.11 26.66 24.77
N ALA A 22 -0.12 27.04 25.11
CA ALA A 22 -1.32 26.46 24.50
C ALA A 22 -1.34 26.69 22.99
N GLY A 23 -1.10 27.93 22.52
CA GLY A 23 -1.06 28.24 21.09
C GLY A 23 0.04 27.49 20.33
N MET A 24 1.22 27.33 20.93
CA MET A 24 2.32 26.57 20.32
C MET A 24 2.00 25.07 20.24
N PHE A 25 1.30 24.52 21.23
CA PHE A 25 0.86 23.13 21.23
C PHE A 25 -0.25 22.88 20.20
N THR A 26 -1.19 23.81 20.04
CA THR A 26 -2.23 23.74 19.00
C THR A 26 -1.63 23.85 17.60
N LEU A 27 -0.66 24.75 17.40
CA LEU A 27 0.06 24.86 16.12
C LEU A 27 0.86 23.58 15.82
N LEU A 28 1.51 22.98 16.82
CA LEU A 28 2.22 21.71 16.67
C LEU A 28 1.26 20.57 16.32
N LEU A 29 0.10 20.49 16.98
CA LEU A 29 -0.96 19.52 16.68
C LEU A 29 -1.51 19.70 15.25
N LEU A 30 -1.74 20.93 14.82
CA LEU A 30 -2.18 21.24 13.46
C LEU A 30 -1.11 20.87 12.42
N LEU A 31 0.17 21.12 12.71
CA LEU A 31 1.30 20.74 11.84
C LEU A 31 1.51 19.22 11.78
N THR A 32 1.26 18.49 12.88
CA THR A 32 1.30 17.02 12.86
C THR A 32 0.15 16.42 12.07
N GLN A 33 -1.02 17.07 12.01
CA GLN A 33 -2.14 16.59 11.20
C GLN A 33 -1.91 16.75 9.70
N THR A 34 -1.16 17.78 9.26
CA THR A 34 -0.83 17.97 7.84
C THR A 34 0.27 17.05 7.31
N ALA A 35 0.92 16.26 8.16
CA ALA A 35 2.00 15.34 7.75
C ALA A 35 1.53 13.89 7.54
N VAL A 36 0.27 13.55 7.85
CA VAL A 36 -0.28 12.19 7.69
C VAL A 36 -0.99 12.01 6.34
N GLN A 37 -0.99 13.04 5.49
CA GLN A 37 -1.70 13.01 4.20
C GLN A 37 -0.71 13.06 3.02
N ALA A 38 0.17 12.07 2.92
CA ALA A 38 0.97 11.83 1.73
C ALA A 38 1.13 10.32 1.53
N GLY A 39 0.37 9.78 0.59
CA GLY A 39 0.26 8.36 0.29
C GLY A 39 -1.05 7.79 0.81
N PHE A 40 -2.14 7.93 0.07
CA PHE A 40 -3.27 7.03 0.29
C PHE A 40 -2.82 5.63 -0.15
N TYR A 41 -2.38 4.86 0.82
CA TYR A 41 -2.27 3.40 0.76
C TYR A 41 -3.62 2.81 0.33
N LEU A 42 -3.59 1.62 -0.26
CA LEU A 42 -4.83 0.87 -0.46
C LEU A 42 -5.62 0.80 0.87
N PRO A 43 -6.94 1.03 0.86
CA PRO A 43 -7.76 0.85 2.05
C PRO A 43 -7.53 -0.52 2.68
N GLU A 44 -7.55 -0.61 4.01
CA GLU A 44 -7.34 -1.88 4.68
C GLU A 44 -8.39 -2.91 4.25
N SER A 45 -7.94 -4.14 4.02
CA SER A 45 -8.77 -5.28 3.64
C SER A 45 -8.70 -6.34 4.73
N ASP A 46 -9.86 -6.87 5.11
CA ASP A 46 -9.97 -7.99 6.05
C ASP A 46 -9.67 -9.37 5.41
N LEU A 47 -9.63 -9.46 4.07
CA LEU A 47 -9.34 -10.72 3.37
C LEU A 47 -7.84 -10.92 3.15
N TRP A 48 -7.23 -10.05 2.34
CA TRP A 48 -5.82 -10.14 1.98
C TRP A 48 -5.29 -8.77 1.59
N GLN A 49 -4.24 -8.33 2.27
CA GLN A 49 -3.47 -7.15 1.89
C GLN A 49 -1.98 -7.38 2.04
N GLY A 50 -1.17 -6.59 1.35
CA GLY A 50 0.27 -6.60 1.49
C GLY A 50 0.96 -5.65 0.54
N GLY A 51 2.28 -5.78 0.46
CA GLY A 51 3.05 -5.06 -0.53
C GLY A 51 4.38 -5.72 -0.80
N LYS A 52 4.88 -5.53 -2.03
CA LYS A 52 6.09 -6.15 -2.56
C LYS A 52 7.02 -5.09 -3.10
N SER A 53 8.25 -5.11 -2.60
CA SER A 53 9.34 -4.27 -3.11
C SER A 53 10.03 -5.00 -4.25
N ILE A 54 10.21 -4.31 -5.38
CA ILE A 54 10.86 -4.80 -6.58
C ILE A 54 12.07 -3.91 -6.82
N ILE A 55 13.26 -4.51 -6.66
CA ILE A 55 14.54 -3.83 -6.82
C ILE A 55 15.35 -4.61 -7.84
N ASN A 56 15.37 -4.10 -9.06
CA ASN A 56 16.23 -4.57 -10.14
C ASN A 56 17.21 -3.46 -10.53
N GLU A 57 18.10 -3.72 -11.49
CA GLU A 57 19.12 -2.75 -11.90
C GLU A 57 18.51 -1.43 -12.41
N SER A 58 17.33 -1.47 -13.05
CA SER A 58 16.66 -0.29 -13.63
C SER A 58 15.23 -0.05 -13.14
N VAL A 59 14.65 -0.92 -12.29
CA VAL A 59 13.36 -0.68 -11.61
C VAL A 59 13.54 -0.65 -10.11
N LYS A 60 12.98 0.40 -9.47
CA LYS A 60 12.76 0.46 -8.02
C LYS A 60 11.30 0.80 -7.75
N ALA A 61 10.48 -0.24 -7.66
CA ALA A 61 9.04 -0.10 -7.52
C ALA A 61 8.55 -0.78 -6.24
N TYR A 62 7.55 -0.20 -5.60
CA TYR A 62 6.80 -0.82 -4.53
C TYR A 62 5.37 -1.03 -5.03
N VAL A 63 4.87 -2.25 -4.94
CA VAL A 63 3.51 -2.59 -5.33
C VAL A 63 2.74 -2.96 -4.09
N GLU A 64 1.72 -2.20 -3.76
CA GLU A 64 0.73 -2.57 -2.76
C GLU A 64 -0.39 -3.33 -3.42
N TYR A 65 -0.97 -4.29 -2.70
CA TYR A 65 -2.10 -5.06 -3.16
C TYR A 65 -3.09 -5.32 -2.02
N ALA A 66 -4.36 -5.37 -2.38
CA ALA A 66 -5.46 -5.69 -1.48
C ALA A 66 -6.58 -6.41 -2.22
N VAL A 67 -7.30 -7.29 -1.52
CA VAL A 67 -8.46 -8.02 -2.03
C VAL A 67 -9.66 -7.73 -1.13
N TYR A 68 -10.76 -7.29 -1.70
CA TYR A 68 -12.00 -6.98 -0.96
C TYR A 68 -13.11 -7.97 -1.33
N ASP A 69 -13.99 -8.29 -0.38
CA ASP A 69 -15.26 -8.96 -0.70
C ASP A 69 -16.24 -7.90 -1.20
N ALA A 70 -16.81 -8.10 -2.39
CA ALA A 70 -17.79 -7.23 -3.00
C ALA A 70 -19.18 -7.39 -2.40
N ASP A 71 -19.42 -8.46 -1.62
CA ASP A 71 -20.62 -8.60 -0.80
C ASP A 71 -20.62 -7.63 0.40
N ASP A 72 -19.44 -7.09 0.76
CA ASP A 72 -19.27 -6.03 1.75
C ASP A 72 -19.22 -4.64 1.09
N ASP A 73 -19.33 -3.58 1.91
CA ASP A 73 -19.19 -2.21 1.43
C ASP A 73 -17.76 -1.98 0.90
N LEU A 74 -17.61 -1.88 -0.43
CA LEU A 74 -16.33 -1.57 -1.05
C LEU A 74 -15.79 -0.22 -0.55
N PRO A 75 -14.48 -0.12 -0.28
CA PRO A 75 -13.92 1.10 0.23
C PRO A 75 -14.01 2.23 -0.80
N ALA A 76 -14.07 3.46 -0.28
CA ALA A 76 -14.12 4.66 -1.11
C ALA A 76 -12.91 4.73 -2.06
N GLY A 77 -13.16 4.96 -3.35
CA GLY A 77 -12.13 5.03 -4.39
C GLY A 77 -12.15 3.85 -5.36
N ILE A 78 -12.79 2.73 -4.98
CA ILE A 78 -13.02 1.59 -5.89
C ILE A 78 -14.35 1.77 -6.60
N LEU A 79 -14.32 2.09 -7.89
CA LEU A 79 -15.50 2.44 -8.68
C LEU A 79 -15.74 1.43 -9.81
N ASN A 80 -16.82 0.65 -9.71
CA ASN A 80 -17.21 -0.34 -10.73
C ASN A 80 -16.08 -1.34 -11.07
N PRO A 81 -15.57 -2.13 -10.11
CA PRO A 81 -14.49 -3.09 -10.35
C PRO A 81 -14.88 -4.28 -11.25
N GLY A 82 -16.15 -4.38 -11.63
CA GLY A 82 -16.72 -5.47 -12.42
C GLY A 82 -17.76 -6.27 -11.64
N SER A 83 -18.18 -7.40 -12.20
CA SER A 83 -19.10 -8.35 -11.57
C SER A 83 -18.28 -9.55 -11.10
N GLY A 84 -17.84 -9.50 -9.84
CA GLY A 84 -17.10 -10.56 -9.21
C GLY A 84 -17.17 -10.39 -7.70
N ARG A 85 -17.28 -11.49 -6.97
CA ARG A 85 -17.28 -11.49 -5.51
C ARG A 85 -16.00 -10.89 -4.92
N TYR A 86 -14.84 -11.14 -5.50
CA TYR A 86 -13.57 -10.65 -4.98
C TYR A 86 -13.04 -9.54 -5.86
N VAL A 87 -12.71 -8.39 -5.26
CA VAL A 87 -12.15 -7.23 -5.96
C VAL A 87 -10.68 -7.12 -5.63
N TYR A 88 -9.84 -7.23 -6.65
CA TYR A 88 -8.39 -7.17 -6.56
C TYR A 88 -7.95 -5.76 -6.92
N ALA A 89 -7.20 -5.11 -6.04
CA ALA A 89 -6.68 -3.78 -6.25
C ALA A 89 -5.15 -3.78 -6.10
N TYR A 90 -4.45 -3.09 -7.00
CA TYR A 90 -3.01 -2.92 -6.96
C TYR A 90 -2.67 -1.45 -7.09
N GLN A 91 -1.71 -1.00 -6.29
CA GLN A 91 -1.17 0.35 -6.40
C GLN A 91 0.34 0.28 -6.59
N ILE A 92 0.82 0.89 -7.65
CA ILE A 92 2.23 0.87 -8.03
C ILE A 92 2.84 2.22 -7.65
N PHE A 93 3.97 2.17 -6.98
CA PHE A 93 4.78 3.32 -6.58
C PHE A 93 6.18 3.18 -7.14
N ASN A 94 6.69 4.23 -7.80
CA ASN A 94 8.12 4.34 -8.06
C ASN A 94 8.80 5.06 -6.89
N TYR A 95 9.82 4.43 -6.29
CA TYR A 95 10.65 5.06 -5.25
C TYR A 95 12.12 5.16 -5.67
N GLY A 96 12.43 4.88 -6.94
CA GLY A 96 13.74 5.16 -7.51
C GLY A 96 14.10 6.64 -7.40
N THR A 97 15.38 6.94 -7.18
CA THR A 97 15.91 8.31 -7.20
C THR A 97 16.03 8.87 -8.62
N THR A 98 15.97 7.97 -9.61
CA THR A 98 16.02 8.24 -11.05
C THR A 98 14.60 8.16 -11.61
N MET A 99 14.31 8.99 -12.62
CA MET A 99 13.02 8.99 -13.32
C MET A 99 12.91 7.80 -14.31
N ASP A 100 13.41 6.64 -13.91
CA ASP A 100 13.42 5.46 -14.77
C ASP A 100 11.96 4.99 -14.95
N PRO A 101 11.49 4.87 -16.20
CA PRO A 101 10.10 4.54 -16.45
C PRO A 101 9.85 3.07 -16.16
N ILE A 102 8.82 2.78 -15.37
CA ILE A 102 8.19 1.47 -15.37
C ILE A 102 7.41 1.36 -16.69
N LEU A 103 7.71 0.37 -17.53
CA LEU A 103 7.07 0.23 -18.84
C LEU A 103 5.86 -0.68 -18.80
N GLN A 104 5.91 -1.72 -17.97
CA GLN A 104 4.85 -2.72 -17.92
C GLN A 104 4.72 -3.29 -16.51
N PHE A 105 3.47 -3.52 -16.10
CA PHE A 105 3.10 -4.36 -14.99
C PHE A 105 2.33 -5.58 -15.49
N GLU A 106 2.62 -6.75 -14.95
CA GLU A 106 1.99 -8.00 -15.32
C GLU A 106 1.69 -8.84 -14.08
N LEU A 107 0.49 -9.41 -14.01
CA LEU A 107 0.18 -10.48 -13.05
C LEU A 107 0.37 -11.83 -13.75
N VAL A 108 1.14 -12.70 -13.11
CA VAL A 108 1.65 -13.93 -13.67
C VAL A 108 0.99 -15.09 -12.96
N GLY A 109 0.43 -16.02 -13.73
CA GLY A 109 -0.30 -17.18 -13.23
C GLY A 109 -1.79 -16.93 -13.05
N GLY A 110 -2.24 -15.67 -13.05
CA GLY A 110 -3.68 -15.36 -12.98
C GLY A 110 -4.44 -15.83 -14.22
N ASN A 111 -5.71 -16.16 -14.02
CA ASN A 111 -6.63 -16.48 -15.11
C ASN A 111 -7.48 -15.26 -15.53
N PRO A 112 -7.12 -14.52 -16.60
CA PRO A 112 -7.88 -13.34 -17.02
C PRO A 112 -9.27 -13.68 -17.52
N ALA A 113 -9.50 -14.89 -18.04
CA ALA A 113 -10.84 -15.33 -18.47
C ALA A 113 -11.82 -15.52 -17.31
N ALA A 114 -11.31 -15.63 -16.08
CA ALA A 114 -12.13 -15.68 -14.87
C ALA A 114 -12.24 -14.32 -14.16
N ALA A 115 -11.63 -13.27 -14.72
CA ALA A 115 -11.75 -11.91 -14.22
C ALA A 115 -12.73 -11.07 -15.06
N THR A 116 -13.31 -10.07 -14.43
CA THR A 116 -14.13 -9.06 -15.09
C THR A 116 -13.68 -7.67 -14.66
N GLY A 117 -13.92 -6.67 -15.50
CA GLY A 117 -13.55 -5.29 -15.18
C GLY A 117 -12.04 -5.05 -15.07
N ILE A 118 -11.22 -5.83 -15.80
CA ILE A 118 -9.78 -5.63 -15.85
C ILE A 118 -9.49 -4.24 -16.40
N GLY A 119 -8.81 -3.42 -15.61
CA GLY A 119 -8.51 -2.06 -16.03
C GLY A 119 -7.73 -1.28 -14.99
N SER A 120 -7.86 0.05 -15.08
CA SER A 120 -7.27 0.98 -14.14
C SER A 120 -8.30 2.03 -13.75
N GLN A 121 -8.11 2.61 -12.56
CA GLN A 121 -8.95 3.68 -12.05
C GLN A 121 -8.07 4.86 -11.62
N SER A 122 -8.66 6.05 -11.60
CA SER A 122 -7.99 7.23 -11.05
C SER A 122 -8.31 7.34 -9.56
N ASP A 123 -7.27 7.43 -8.74
CA ASP A 123 -7.37 7.71 -7.31
C ASP A 123 -7.54 9.21 -7.00
N GLY A 124 -7.65 10.05 -8.03
CA GLY A 124 -7.78 11.51 -7.91
C GLY A 124 -6.51 12.23 -7.43
N GLN A 125 -5.42 11.51 -7.15
CA GLN A 125 -4.14 12.07 -6.66
C GLN A 125 -3.14 12.35 -7.80
N GLY A 126 -3.54 12.08 -9.03
CA GLY A 126 -2.65 12.06 -10.18
C GLY A 126 -1.88 10.75 -10.27
N GLY A 127 -1.57 10.35 -11.50
CA GLY A 127 -0.93 9.06 -11.78
C GLY A 127 -0.93 8.80 -13.28
N LEU A 128 -0.25 7.75 -13.69
CA LEU A 128 -0.24 7.27 -15.06
C LEU A 128 -1.41 6.32 -15.26
N VAL A 129 -2.20 6.60 -16.30
CA VAL A 129 -3.23 5.69 -16.78
C VAL A 129 -2.53 4.66 -17.68
N PRO A 130 -2.43 3.39 -17.27
CA PRO A 130 -1.92 2.35 -18.16
C PRO A 130 -2.88 2.10 -19.30
N ASP A 131 -2.30 1.62 -20.41
CA ASP A 131 -3.00 0.93 -21.47
C ASP A 131 -3.15 -0.55 -21.09
N ASN A 132 -4.35 -1.09 -21.25
CA ASN A 132 -4.70 -2.49 -20.99
C ASN A 132 -5.78 -2.90 -22.00
N ASP A 133 -5.67 -4.12 -22.52
CA ASP A 133 -6.60 -4.64 -23.53
C ASP A 133 -7.93 -5.15 -22.95
N GLY A 134 -8.08 -5.17 -21.61
CA GLY A 134 -9.26 -5.68 -20.91
C GLY A 134 -9.34 -7.21 -20.83
N ASP A 135 -8.46 -7.91 -21.55
CA ASP A 135 -8.47 -9.36 -21.73
C ASP A 135 -7.25 -10.03 -21.11
N THR A 136 -6.25 -9.26 -20.70
CA THR A 136 -5.02 -9.75 -20.10
C THR A 136 -4.70 -8.99 -18.82
N PHE A 137 -3.94 -9.62 -17.92
CA PHE A 137 -3.36 -8.95 -16.76
C PHE A 137 -2.05 -8.24 -17.10
N VAL A 138 -2.02 -7.52 -18.23
CA VAL A 138 -0.87 -6.76 -18.70
C VAL A 138 -1.24 -5.30 -18.83
N TRP A 139 -0.58 -4.44 -18.05
CA TRP A 139 -0.77 -3.00 -18.06
C TRP A 139 0.50 -2.33 -18.56
N ARG A 140 0.40 -1.56 -19.64
CA ARG A 140 1.52 -0.88 -20.28
C ARG A 140 1.47 0.61 -20.02
N PHE A 141 2.57 1.19 -19.61
CA PHE A 141 2.69 2.62 -19.32
C PHE A 141 3.41 3.30 -20.48
N THR A 142 2.64 3.75 -21.46
CA THR A 142 3.19 4.33 -22.71
C THR A 142 3.33 5.85 -22.65
N ASN A 143 2.54 6.53 -21.83
CA ASN A 143 2.39 7.99 -21.84
C ASN A 143 2.72 8.65 -20.49
N GLY A 144 3.96 8.50 -20.05
CA GLY A 144 4.51 9.35 -19.00
C GLY A 144 5.60 8.71 -18.18
N THR A 145 6.09 9.45 -17.20
CA THR A 145 7.20 9.04 -16.35
C THR A 145 6.70 8.89 -14.93
N PHE A 146 7.03 7.76 -14.31
CA PHE A 146 6.74 7.52 -12.91
C PHE A 146 7.57 8.48 -12.07
N ILE A 147 6.93 9.46 -11.44
CA ILE A 147 7.62 10.41 -10.57
C ILE A 147 7.86 9.73 -9.23
N ALA A 148 9.12 9.74 -8.79
CA ALA A 148 9.53 9.20 -7.50
C ALA A 148 8.65 9.75 -6.35
N SER A 149 8.22 8.86 -5.47
CA SER A 149 7.42 9.20 -4.28
C SER A 149 6.07 9.85 -4.59
N LYS A 150 5.53 9.66 -5.81
CA LYS A 150 4.15 10.04 -6.17
C LYS A 150 3.31 8.81 -6.52
N HIS A 151 1.99 8.94 -6.34
CA HIS A 151 1.00 7.99 -6.80
C HIS A 151 1.21 7.72 -8.29
N SER A 152 1.32 6.44 -8.66
CA SER A 152 1.75 6.11 -10.01
C SER A 152 0.73 5.35 -10.83
N ALA A 153 0.11 4.29 -10.33
CA ALA A 153 -1.00 3.64 -11.03
C ALA A 153 -1.88 2.87 -10.06
N PHE A 154 -3.20 2.90 -10.29
CA PHE A 154 -4.18 2.15 -9.52
C PHE A 154 -4.93 1.20 -10.45
N LEU A 155 -4.70 -0.10 -10.26
CA LEU A 155 -5.16 -1.19 -11.11
C LEU A 155 -6.20 -1.99 -10.37
N VAL A 156 -7.20 -2.48 -11.10
CA VAL A 156 -8.33 -3.16 -10.49
C VAL A 156 -8.93 -4.17 -11.44
N PHE A 157 -9.44 -5.25 -10.87
CA PHE A 157 -10.33 -6.20 -11.52
C PHE A 157 -11.15 -6.93 -10.46
N SER A 158 -12.16 -7.67 -10.88
CA SER A 158 -12.97 -8.51 -10.00
C SER A 158 -13.03 -9.95 -10.50
N SER A 159 -13.30 -10.89 -9.60
CA SER A 159 -13.51 -12.30 -9.95
C SER A 159 -14.40 -13.02 -8.93
N GLU A 160 -15.10 -14.07 -9.38
CA GLU A 160 -15.80 -15.03 -8.51
C GLU A 160 -14.86 -15.99 -7.76
N ALA A 161 -13.60 -16.10 -8.19
CA ALA A 161 -12.66 -17.02 -7.59
C ALA A 161 -11.96 -16.41 -6.38
N SER A 162 -11.84 -17.21 -5.32
CA SER A 162 -11.12 -16.84 -4.10
C SER A 162 -9.65 -16.51 -4.39
N PRO A 163 -9.07 -15.55 -3.67
CA PRO A 163 -7.69 -15.14 -3.90
C PRO A 163 -6.72 -16.26 -3.51
N VAL A 164 -5.71 -16.47 -4.34
CA VAL A 164 -4.59 -17.41 -4.14
C VAL A 164 -3.29 -16.66 -4.34
N ALA A 165 -2.15 -17.09 -3.80
CA ALA A 165 -0.85 -16.49 -4.14
C ALA A 165 -0.45 -16.80 -5.59
N GLY A 166 0.29 -15.92 -6.25
CA GLY A 166 0.78 -16.02 -7.64
C GLY A 166 1.87 -15.00 -7.91
N ASP A 167 2.35 -14.72 -9.12
CA ASP A 167 3.52 -13.82 -9.31
C ASP A 167 3.13 -12.43 -9.90
N LEU A 168 3.94 -11.39 -9.69
CA LEU A 168 3.88 -10.13 -10.45
C LEU A 168 5.22 -9.81 -11.03
N ARG A 169 5.18 -9.11 -12.16
CA ARG A 169 6.34 -8.46 -12.74
C ARG A 169 6.12 -7.00 -12.94
N VAL A 170 7.18 -6.26 -12.66
CA VAL A 170 7.38 -4.92 -13.17
C VAL A 170 8.61 -4.98 -14.07
N LEU A 171 8.41 -4.64 -15.34
CA LEU A 171 9.45 -4.70 -16.36
C LEU A 171 9.94 -3.28 -16.65
N ASP A 172 11.24 -3.01 -16.45
CA ASP A 172 11.99 -1.94 -17.13
C ASP A 172 12.33 -2.34 -18.57
N THR A 173 12.45 -3.65 -18.78
CA THR A 173 12.81 -4.38 -19.97
C THR A 173 12.24 -5.80 -19.82
N LEU A 174 11.85 -6.46 -20.91
CA LEU A 174 10.99 -7.67 -20.98
C LEU A 174 11.46 -8.97 -20.27
N SER A 175 12.38 -8.92 -19.30
CA SER A 175 12.90 -10.12 -18.64
C SER A 175 13.32 -9.85 -17.20
N ASN A 176 12.54 -10.34 -16.21
CA ASN A 176 13.01 -11.06 -15.00
C ASN A 176 11.86 -11.33 -13.99
N TYR A 177 11.88 -12.51 -13.36
CA TYR A 177 10.87 -13.11 -12.46
C TYR A 177 11.29 -13.02 -10.97
N GLY A 178 10.33 -12.94 -10.04
CA GLY A 178 10.56 -13.21 -8.61
C GLY A 178 9.36 -12.94 -7.69
N ASP A 179 9.03 -13.89 -6.80
CA ASP A 179 8.18 -13.99 -5.57
C ASP A 179 6.75 -13.39 -5.46
N GLU A 180 5.83 -14.06 -4.78
CA GLU A 180 4.43 -14.20 -5.25
C GLU A 180 3.31 -13.31 -4.61
N PRO A 181 2.72 -12.28 -5.27
CA PRO A 181 1.41 -11.63 -4.99
C PRO A 181 0.12 -12.43 -5.31
N PRO A 182 -1.05 -12.08 -4.76
CA PRO A 182 -2.26 -12.82 -5.07
C PRO A 182 -2.70 -12.76 -6.54
N ILE A 183 -3.15 -13.90 -7.07
CA ILE A 183 -3.79 -14.12 -8.38
C ILE A 183 -5.08 -14.93 -8.20
N ASN A 184 -5.93 -14.92 -9.21
CA ASN A 184 -7.07 -15.83 -9.32
C ASN A 184 -6.63 -17.13 -10.02
N GLU A 185 -6.71 -18.27 -9.31
CA GLU A 185 -6.49 -19.60 -9.91
C GLU A 185 -7.77 -20.20 -10.52
N GLY A 186 -7.71 -20.47 -11.82
CA GLY A 186 -8.45 -21.57 -12.45
C GLY A 186 -7.54 -22.79 -12.56
N ALA A 187 -7.86 -23.85 -11.83
CA ALA A 187 -7.12 -25.12 -11.69
C ALA A 187 -6.08 -25.47 -12.78
N ILE A 188 -4.78 -25.36 -12.45
CA ILE A 188 -3.69 -26.07 -13.15
C ILE A 188 -2.66 -26.60 -12.13
N GLY A 189 -2.63 -27.93 -11.97
CA GLY A 189 -1.42 -28.76 -11.76
C GLY A 189 -0.58 -28.56 -10.50
N THR A 190 -0.82 -29.42 -9.50
CA THR A 190 0.01 -29.70 -8.33
C THR A 190 1.45 -30.11 -8.65
N ASP A 191 2.44 -29.45 -8.04
CA ASP A 191 3.47 -30.07 -7.16
C ASP A 191 4.65 -29.11 -6.95
N GLY A 192 4.68 -28.43 -5.80
CA GLY A 192 5.79 -27.57 -5.38
C GLY A 192 5.95 -27.63 -3.87
N ALA A 193 7.04 -28.24 -3.41
CA ALA A 193 7.31 -28.52 -2.01
C ALA A 193 7.37 -27.25 -1.15
N ASN A 194 6.60 -27.25 -0.05
CA ASN A 194 6.58 -26.22 0.98
C ASN A 194 7.98 -25.97 1.59
N ILE A 195 8.64 -24.90 1.17
CA ILE A 195 9.77 -24.30 1.88
C ILE A 195 9.17 -23.31 2.89
N PRO A 196 9.37 -23.48 4.22
CA PRO A 196 8.81 -22.56 5.20
C PRO A 196 9.36 -21.14 5.00
N GLU A 197 8.46 -20.17 4.88
CA GLU A 197 8.83 -18.77 4.76
C GLU A 197 9.75 -18.31 5.90
N PRO A 198 10.68 -17.37 5.64
CA PRO A 198 11.69 -16.91 6.61
C PRO A 198 11.08 -16.38 7.92
N THR A 199 9.84 -15.90 7.88
CA THR A 199 9.07 -15.46 9.06
C THR A 199 8.80 -16.61 10.04
N THR A 200 8.49 -17.80 9.51
CA THR A 200 8.20 -19.01 10.30
C THR A 200 9.46 -19.53 11.00
N VAL A 201 10.61 -19.47 10.32
CA VAL A 201 11.92 -19.85 10.90
C VAL A 201 12.32 -18.87 12.03
N THR A 202 12.00 -17.59 11.86
CA THR A 202 12.31 -16.54 12.84
C THR A 202 11.44 -16.67 14.10
N LEU A 203 10.16 -16.98 13.95
CA LEU A 203 9.26 -17.19 15.10
C LEU A 203 9.64 -18.45 15.89
N LEU A 204 10.02 -19.53 15.18
CA LEU A 204 10.43 -20.79 15.81
C LEU A 204 11.73 -20.64 16.61
N THR A 205 12.70 -19.85 16.10
CA THR A 205 13.96 -19.60 16.80
C THR A 205 13.78 -18.75 18.06
N ILE A 206 12.91 -17.73 18.03
CA ILE A 206 12.58 -16.91 19.21
C ILE A 206 11.82 -17.76 20.26
N GLY A 207 10.87 -18.59 19.82
CA GLY A 207 10.16 -19.53 20.68
C GLY A 207 11.09 -20.53 21.38
N ALA A 208 12.01 -21.16 20.65
CA ALA A 208 12.97 -22.11 21.21
C ALA A 208 13.91 -21.48 22.25
N LEU A 209 14.38 -20.25 22.03
CA LEU A 209 15.23 -19.52 22.97
C LEU A 209 14.49 -19.16 24.27
N SER A 210 13.20 -18.80 24.18
CA SER A 210 12.39 -18.46 25.35
C SER A 210 12.12 -19.67 26.28
N LEU A 211 11.97 -20.88 25.71
CA LEU A 211 11.83 -22.12 26.48
C LEU A 211 13.13 -22.55 27.17
N LEU A 212 14.29 -22.32 26.55
CA LEU A 212 15.59 -22.61 27.15
C LEU A 212 15.91 -21.67 28.33
N LYS A 213 15.49 -20.40 28.27
CA LYS A 213 15.68 -19.45 29.37
C LYS A 213 14.85 -19.80 30.61
N ARG A 214 13.67 -20.39 30.42
CA ARG A 214 12.77 -20.82 31.53
C ARG A 214 13.26 -22.06 32.28
N ARG A 215 14.21 -22.83 31.74
CA ARG A 215 14.79 -24.00 32.40
C ARG A 215 16.00 -23.69 33.30
N ARG A 216 16.46 -22.44 33.33
CA ARG A 216 17.63 -22.00 34.13
C ARG A 216 17.29 -21.04 35.29
N SER A 217 16.02 -20.72 35.48
CA SER A 217 15.48 -20.08 36.71
C SER A 217 14.58 -21.07 37.41
#